data_AF-A0A183K7L9-F1
#
_entry.id   AF-A0A183K7L9-F1
#
_cell.length_a   1.000
_cell.length_b   1.000
_cell.length_c   1.000
_cell.angle_alpha   90.00
_cell.angle_beta   90.00
_cell.angle_gamma   90.00
#
_symmetry.space_group_name_H-M   'P 1'
#
loop_
_entity.id
_entity.type
_entity.pdbx_description
1 polymer ?
#
loop_
_entity_poly.entity_id
_entity_poly.type
_entity_poly.pdbx_seq_one_letter_code
_entity_poly.pdbx_strand_id
1 'polypeptide(L)'
;MIPLFQAQCALEENCFPPSVYNLINRNRHLALMHMRRLLRFSSIIHNVGTDVFRPHEPPERWVWHACHMHYHSMKVFSYYKVINAKQQIMAVGHKASFCLEDNACKNGYKKHFVCSTTLVTRGDQGISPGCQDNYFHDYDCQWLDITDLIPGEYTFQLILNPDFLVPEITYKNNAIECRLSIGHTNHHYAALSKCHLVHPYDL
;
A
#
# COMPACT_ATOMS: atom_id res chain seq x y z
N MET A 1 14.80 9.33 -5.70
CA MET A 1 14.09 9.29 -7.00
C MET A 1 14.58 8.06 -7.74
N ILE A 2 13.74 7.43 -8.54
CA ILE A 2 14.12 6.27 -9.37
C ILE A 2 13.62 6.48 -10.80
N PRO A 3 14.35 6.07 -11.85
CA PRO A 3 13.80 6.04 -13.20
C PRO A 3 12.73 4.94 -13.31
N LEU A 4 11.72 5.17 -14.15
CA LEU A 4 10.58 4.28 -14.26
C LEU A 4 10.95 2.86 -14.76
N PHE A 5 12.03 2.71 -15.54
CA PHE A 5 12.52 1.40 -15.97
C PHE A 5 12.99 0.49 -14.82
N GLN A 6 13.29 1.05 -13.64
CA GLN A 6 13.63 0.27 -12.44
C GLN A 6 12.40 -0.19 -11.66
N ALA A 7 11.19 0.24 -12.03
CA ALA A 7 9.95 -0.05 -11.32
C ALA A 7 8.98 -0.91 -12.15
N GLN A 8 9.52 -1.91 -12.87
CA GLN A 8 8.73 -2.72 -13.81
C GLN A 8 7.61 -3.50 -13.11
N CYS A 9 7.89 -4.10 -11.96
CA CYS A 9 6.89 -4.82 -11.18
C CYS A 9 5.76 -3.91 -10.70
N ALA A 10 6.11 -2.76 -10.13
CA ALA A 10 5.12 -1.75 -9.76
C ALA A 10 4.32 -1.21 -10.95
N LEU A 11 4.90 -1.18 -12.17
CA LEU A 11 4.17 -0.84 -13.38
C LEU A 11 3.14 -1.92 -13.74
N GLU A 12 3.52 -3.19 -13.73
CA GLU A 12 2.64 -4.33 -14.02
C GLU A 12 1.47 -4.41 -13.03
N GLU A 13 1.68 -3.97 -11.80
CA GLU A 13 0.68 -3.96 -10.74
C GLU A 13 -0.14 -2.67 -10.62
N ASN A 14 -0.04 -1.76 -11.60
CA ASN A 14 -0.80 -0.51 -11.61
C ASN A 14 -0.48 0.46 -10.46
N CYS A 15 0.68 0.37 -9.82
CA CYS A 15 1.02 1.14 -8.61
C CYS A 15 1.42 2.61 -8.84
N PHE A 16 1.32 3.09 -10.09
CA PHE A 16 1.56 4.48 -10.47
C PHE A 16 0.25 5.23 -10.78
N PRO A 17 0.24 6.57 -10.76
CA PRO A 17 -0.95 7.32 -11.17
C PRO A 17 -1.25 7.11 -12.67
N PRO A 18 -2.52 7.26 -13.11
CA PRO A 18 -2.92 7.10 -14.51
C PRO A 18 -2.11 7.94 -15.52
N SER A 19 -1.58 9.08 -15.09
CA SER A 19 -0.70 9.94 -15.89
C SER A 19 0.56 9.22 -16.38
N VAL A 20 1.12 8.31 -15.58
CA VAL A 20 2.30 7.52 -15.94
C VAL A 20 1.96 6.51 -17.03
N TYR A 21 0.84 5.81 -16.92
CA TYR A 21 0.39 4.86 -17.95
C TYR A 21 0.04 5.55 -19.26
N ASN A 22 -0.57 6.73 -19.20
CA ASN A 22 -0.80 7.56 -20.38
C ASN A 22 0.51 7.99 -21.05
N LEU A 23 1.56 8.30 -20.27
CA LEU A 23 2.88 8.63 -20.80
C LEU A 23 3.52 7.42 -21.50
N ILE A 24 3.45 6.23 -20.88
CA ILE A 24 3.94 4.98 -21.47
C ILE A 24 3.25 4.68 -22.80
N ASN A 25 1.92 4.82 -22.86
CA ASN A 25 1.14 4.55 -24.07
C ASN A 25 1.49 5.50 -25.22
N ARG A 26 1.91 6.74 -24.92
CA ARG A 26 2.34 7.71 -25.94
C ARG A 26 3.75 7.45 -26.45
N ASN A 27 4.69 7.19 -25.55
CA ASN A 27 6.08 6.89 -25.91
C ASN A 27 6.77 6.10 -24.79
N ARG A 28 6.73 4.77 -24.90
CA ARG A 28 7.28 3.87 -23.88
C ARG A 28 8.76 4.12 -23.61
N HIS A 29 9.59 4.29 -24.64
CA HIS A 29 11.03 4.44 -24.47
C HIS A 29 11.39 5.71 -23.71
N LEU A 30 10.74 6.83 -24.04
CA LEU A 30 10.92 8.07 -23.32
C LEU A 30 10.39 7.94 -21.89
N ALA A 31 9.16 7.45 -21.72
CA ALA A 31 8.48 7.30 -20.43
C ALA A 31 9.33 6.51 -19.41
N LEU A 32 9.97 5.43 -19.85
CA LEU A 32 10.81 4.57 -19.00
C LEU A 32 12.03 5.31 -18.42
N MET A 33 12.50 6.38 -19.06
CA MET A 33 13.60 7.21 -18.56
C MET A 33 13.15 8.32 -17.59
N HIS A 34 11.85 8.55 -17.42
CA HIS A 34 11.36 9.58 -16.49
C HIS A 34 11.67 9.20 -15.03
N MET A 35 12.23 10.14 -14.29
CA MET A 35 12.47 10.00 -12.86
C MET A 35 11.16 10.16 -12.08
N ARG A 36 10.95 9.27 -11.12
CA ARG A 36 9.84 9.28 -10.18
C ARG A 36 10.32 9.60 -8.78
N ARG A 37 9.61 10.48 -8.09
CA ARG A 37 9.80 10.78 -6.68
C ARG A 37 8.77 10.00 -5.89
N LEU A 38 9.25 9.03 -5.11
CA LEU A 38 8.39 8.11 -4.37
C LEU A 38 8.52 8.37 -2.87
N LEU A 39 7.40 8.66 -2.21
CA LEU A 39 7.28 8.69 -0.76
C LEU A 39 7.14 7.25 -0.27
N ARG A 40 8.25 6.63 0.13
CA ARG A 40 8.28 5.26 0.67
C ARG A 40 7.95 5.25 2.16
N PHE A 41 7.20 4.25 2.60
CA PHE A 41 6.82 4.07 4.01
C PHE A 41 6.49 2.61 4.29
N SER A 42 6.75 2.13 5.50
CA SER A 42 6.32 0.79 5.90
C SER A 42 4.89 0.82 6.45
N SER A 43 4.09 -0.20 6.15
CA SER A 43 2.78 -0.45 6.74
C SER A 43 2.85 -1.73 7.58
N ILE A 44 2.58 -1.63 8.89
CA ILE A 44 2.49 -2.79 9.79
C ILE A 44 1.04 -2.89 10.25
N ILE A 45 0.35 -3.94 9.84
CA ILE A 45 -1.08 -4.12 10.07
C ILE A 45 -1.26 -5.18 11.14
N HIS A 46 -1.83 -4.79 12.27
CA HIS A 46 -2.09 -5.69 13.39
C HIS A 46 -3.54 -6.17 13.35
N ASN A 47 -3.75 -7.48 13.43
CA ASN A 47 -5.07 -8.00 13.79
C ASN A 47 -5.24 -7.91 15.32
N VAL A 48 -5.92 -6.85 15.76
CA VAL A 48 -6.27 -6.63 17.18
C VAL A 48 -7.68 -7.13 17.53
N GLY A 49 -8.37 -7.77 16.59
CA GLY A 49 -9.67 -8.38 16.79
C GLY A 49 -9.60 -9.74 17.46
N THR A 50 -10.73 -10.44 17.46
CA THR A 50 -10.90 -11.75 18.11
C THR A 50 -10.95 -12.92 17.14
N ASP A 51 -11.01 -12.65 15.84
CA ASP A 51 -11.10 -13.66 14.79
C ASP A 51 -10.09 -13.36 13.67
N VAL A 52 -9.83 -14.33 12.80
CA VAL A 52 -8.90 -14.23 11.69
C VAL A 52 -9.39 -13.19 10.68
N PHE A 53 -8.52 -12.27 10.29
CA PHE A 53 -8.75 -11.43 9.11
C PHE A 53 -8.50 -12.29 7.87
N ARG A 54 -9.56 -12.71 7.17
CA ARG A 54 -9.47 -13.52 5.95
C ARG A 54 -9.78 -12.69 4.70
N PRO A 55 -9.09 -12.95 3.58
CA PRO A 55 -9.43 -12.31 2.32
C PRO A 55 -10.88 -12.64 1.93
N HIS A 56 -11.58 -11.65 1.38
CA HIS A 56 -12.97 -11.80 0.93
C HIS A 56 -13.08 -12.77 -0.26
N GLU A 57 -12.12 -12.72 -1.19
CA GLU A 57 -12.14 -13.52 -2.40
C GLU A 57 -11.67 -14.95 -2.11
N PRO A 58 -12.34 -15.97 -2.66
CA PRO A 58 -11.91 -17.35 -2.51
C PRO A 58 -10.58 -17.60 -3.25
N PRO A 59 -9.80 -18.63 -2.86
CA PRO A 59 -8.49 -18.92 -3.42
C PRO A 59 -8.44 -19.00 -4.96
N GLU A 60 -9.53 -19.42 -5.60
CA GLU A 60 -9.63 -19.53 -7.06
C GLU A 60 -9.52 -18.20 -7.80
N ARG A 61 -9.76 -17.08 -7.10
CA ARG A 61 -9.69 -15.73 -7.65
C ARG A 61 -8.41 -14.99 -7.26
N TRP A 62 -7.53 -15.60 -6.48
CA TRP A 62 -6.24 -15.00 -6.15
C TRP A 62 -5.36 -14.95 -7.39
N VAL A 63 -4.65 -13.84 -7.57
CA VAL A 63 -3.80 -13.60 -8.74
C VAL A 63 -2.37 -13.91 -8.36
N TRP A 64 -1.64 -14.65 -9.21
CA TRP A 64 -0.22 -14.85 -9.01
C TRP A 64 0.58 -13.63 -9.48
N HIS A 65 1.47 -13.14 -8.63
CA HIS A 65 2.34 -12.02 -8.94
C HIS A 65 3.79 -12.51 -9.08
N ALA A 66 4.27 -12.59 -10.31
CA ALA A 66 5.58 -13.16 -10.63
C ALA A 66 6.73 -12.39 -9.98
N CYS A 67 6.58 -11.06 -9.85
CA CYS A 67 7.54 -10.19 -9.21
C CYS A 67 7.76 -10.50 -7.72
N HIS A 68 6.71 -10.93 -7.03
CA HIS A 68 6.76 -11.22 -5.59
C HIS A 68 6.75 -12.72 -5.28
N MET A 69 6.60 -13.54 -6.33
CA MET A 69 6.56 -15.00 -6.26
C MET A 69 5.52 -15.54 -5.28
N HIS A 70 4.35 -14.91 -5.21
CA HIS A 70 3.24 -15.41 -4.40
C HIS A 70 1.87 -14.95 -4.96
N TYR A 71 0.80 -15.51 -4.39
CA TYR A 71 -0.58 -15.11 -4.72
C TYR A 71 -1.03 -13.90 -3.90
N HIS A 72 -1.66 -12.93 -4.55
CA HIS A 72 -2.35 -11.81 -3.91
C HIS A 72 -3.83 -12.16 -3.72
N SER A 73 -4.32 -12.09 -2.49
CA SER A 73 -5.68 -12.54 -2.13
C SER A 73 -6.74 -11.44 -2.11
N MET A 74 -6.34 -10.17 -2.23
CA MET A 74 -7.22 -9.02 -2.40
C MET A 74 -6.79 -8.19 -3.62
N LYS A 75 -7.69 -7.42 -4.23
CA LYS A 75 -7.27 -6.52 -5.33
C LYS A 75 -6.69 -5.22 -4.81
N VAL A 76 -7.31 -4.69 -3.77
CA VAL A 76 -6.87 -3.47 -3.07
C VAL A 76 -6.89 -3.79 -1.58
N PHE A 77 -5.74 -3.64 -0.93
CA PHE A 77 -5.67 -3.75 0.52
C PHE A 77 -5.71 -2.39 1.20
N SER A 78 -5.13 -1.38 0.57
CA SER A 78 -5.14 -0.01 1.09
C SER A 78 -5.11 1.04 0.00
N TYR A 79 -5.74 2.18 0.29
CA TYR A 79 -5.68 3.39 -0.51
C TYR A 79 -4.83 4.46 0.16
N TYR A 80 -4.08 5.19 -0.66
CA TYR A 80 -3.25 6.30 -0.25
C TYR A 80 -3.71 7.55 -1.00
N LYS A 81 -3.90 8.66 -0.29
CA LYS A 81 -4.13 9.95 -0.91
C LYS A 81 -3.33 11.05 -0.22
N VAL A 82 -2.93 12.06 -0.99
CA VAL A 82 -2.40 13.31 -0.48
C VAL A 82 -3.38 14.41 -0.85
N ILE A 83 -3.77 15.21 0.13
CA ILE A 83 -4.66 16.36 -0.05
C ILE A 83 -3.97 17.66 0.34
N ASN A 84 -4.37 18.76 -0.28
CA ASN A 84 -3.90 20.10 0.10
C ASN A 84 -4.83 20.74 1.16
N ALA A 85 -4.48 21.96 1.61
CA ALA A 85 -5.28 22.71 2.58
C ALA A 85 -6.72 23.04 2.13
N LYS A 86 -7.02 22.91 0.82
CA LYS A 86 -8.36 23.10 0.25
C LYS A 86 -9.11 21.76 0.07
N GLN A 87 -8.64 20.67 0.68
CA GLN A 87 -9.22 19.32 0.55
C GLN A 87 -9.20 18.78 -0.89
N GLN A 88 -8.33 19.32 -1.76
CA GLN A 88 -8.18 18.83 -3.12
C GLN A 88 -7.19 17.67 -3.13
N ILE A 89 -7.55 16.60 -3.83
CA ILE A 89 -6.69 15.43 -4.05
C ILE A 89 -5.54 15.84 -4.97
N MET A 90 -4.31 15.71 -4.47
CA MET A 90 -3.08 16.09 -5.16
C MET A 90 -2.33 14.88 -5.70
N ALA A 91 -2.39 13.75 -5.01
CA ALA A 91 -1.83 12.49 -5.45
C ALA A 91 -2.67 11.33 -4.90
N VAL A 92 -2.73 10.24 -5.66
CA VAL A 92 -3.37 8.99 -5.26
C VAL A 92 -2.43 7.83 -5.53
N GLY A 93 -2.57 6.81 -4.70
CA GLY A 93 -1.86 5.55 -4.84
C GLY A 93 -2.66 4.47 -4.15
N HIS A 94 -2.23 3.24 -4.35
CA HIS A 94 -2.81 2.11 -3.67
C HIS A 94 -1.75 1.06 -3.47
N LYS A 95 -2.02 0.20 -2.50
CA LYS A 95 -1.39 -1.12 -2.45
C LYS A 95 -2.35 -2.09 -3.13
N ALA A 96 -2.00 -2.49 -4.35
CA ALA A 96 -2.49 -3.75 -4.88
C ALA A 96 -2.13 -4.79 -3.82
N SER A 97 -3.10 -5.58 -3.33
CA SER A 97 -2.85 -6.36 -2.10
C SER A 97 -1.64 -7.26 -2.28
N PHE A 98 -0.96 -7.55 -1.19
CA PHE A 98 0.04 -8.59 -1.15
C PHE A 98 -0.56 -9.83 -0.48
N CYS A 99 0.21 -10.89 -0.38
CA CYS A 99 -0.21 -12.04 0.38
C CYS A 99 -0.41 -11.70 1.88
N LEU A 100 -1.52 -12.14 2.48
CA LEU A 100 -1.82 -11.95 3.90
C LEU A 100 -1.18 -13.08 4.72
N GLU A 101 -0.25 -12.73 5.63
CA GLU A 101 0.43 -13.69 6.50
C GLU A 101 0.77 -13.17 7.89
N ASP A 102 1.13 -14.09 8.79
CA ASP A 102 1.56 -13.79 10.15
C ASP A 102 3.09 -13.56 10.21
N ASN A 103 3.57 -12.35 9.90
CA ASN A 103 4.99 -12.04 9.97
C ASN A 103 5.54 -11.96 11.40
N ALA A 104 4.72 -11.51 12.36
CA ALA A 104 5.06 -11.51 13.78
C ALA A 104 3.80 -11.61 14.64
N CYS A 105 3.92 -12.09 15.87
CA CYS A 105 2.81 -12.20 16.81
C CYS A 105 3.22 -11.76 18.21
N LYS A 106 2.25 -11.27 18.99
CA LYS A 106 2.45 -10.98 20.42
C LYS A 106 2.79 -12.27 21.18
N ASN A 107 3.45 -12.13 22.33
CA ASN A 107 3.76 -13.26 23.21
C ASN A 107 2.48 -14.06 23.55
N GLY A 108 2.56 -15.38 23.42
CA GLY A 108 1.44 -16.30 23.64
C GLY A 108 0.61 -16.60 22.40
N TYR A 109 0.74 -15.83 21.32
CA TYR A 109 0.11 -16.12 20.03
C TYR A 109 1.06 -16.89 19.11
N LYS A 110 0.50 -17.68 18.20
CA LYS A 110 1.26 -18.49 17.22
C LYS A 110 0.90 -18.06 15.81
N LYS A 111 1.91 -17.97 14.96
CA LYS A 111 1.74 -17.81 13.52
C LYS A 111 1.00 -19.01 12.95
N HIS A 112 0.08 -18.77 12.04
CA HIS A 112 -0.68 -19.80 11.34
C HIS A 112 -0.60 -19.62 9.82
N PHE A 113 -0.86 -18.40 9.34
CA PHE A 113 -0.89 -18.10 7.91
C PHE A 113 0.50 -17.78 7.38
N VAL A 114 0.87 -18.45 6.29
CA VAL A 114 2.14 -18.26 5.60
C VAL A 114 1.87 -18.32 4.11
N CYS A 115 2.38 -17.32 3.41
CA CYS A 115 2.27 -17.22 1.97
C CYS A 115 2.98 -18.37 1.28
N SER A 116 2.31 -18.99 0.30
CA SER A 116 3.00 -19.92 -0.59
C SER A 116 3.91 -19.14 -1.53
N THR A 117 5.15 -19.63 -1.67
CA THR A 117 6.13 -19.13 -2.63
C THR A 117 6.18 -19.97 -3.92
N THR A 118 5.24 -20.91 -4.09
CA THR A 118 5.17 -21.79 -5.28
C THR A 118 3.88 -21.56 -6.06
N LEU A 119 3.97 -21.72 -7.38
CA LEU A 119 2.82 -21.62 -8.29
C LEU A 119 1.75 -22.69 -8.02
N VAL A 120 2.16 -23.85 -7.48
CA VAL A 120 1.33 -25.06 -7.37
C VAL A 120 0.42 -24.99 -6.15
N THR A 121 0.89 -24.39 -5.06
CA THR A 121 0.11 -24.22 -3.83
C THR A 121 -0.29 -22.76 -3.68
N ARG A 122 -1.58 -22.48 -3.45
CA ARG A 122 -2.01 -21.08 -3.18
C ARG A 122 -1.69 -20.62 -1.75
N GLY A 123 -1.50 -21.58 -0.84
CA GLY A 123 -1.38 -21.32 0.59
C GLY A 123 -2.73 -21.02 1.23
N ASP A 124 -2.75 -20.91 2.56
CA ASP A 124 -3.85 -20.30 3.31
C ASP A 124 -3.40 -18.90 3.71
N GLN A 125 -4.25 -17.91 3.51
CA GLN A 125 -3.92 -16.51 3.73
C GLN A 125 -4.86 -15.89 4.74
N GLY A 126 -4.29 -15.03 5.58
CA GLY A 126 -5.00 -14.31 6.61
C GLY A 126 -4.05 -13.75 7.65
N ILE A 127 -4.59 -13.00 8.59
CA ILE A 127 -3.84 -12.49 9.74
C ILE A 127 -4.54 -13.02 11.00
N SER A 128 -3.84 -13.83 11.78
CA SER A 128 -4.35 -14.42 13.02
C SER A 128 -4.57 -13.35 14.09
N PRO A 129 -5.54 -13.53 15.01
CA PRO A 129 -5.69 -12.65 16.17
C PRO A 129 -4.36 -12.50 16.92
N GLY A 130 -3.98 -11.26 17.27
CA GLY A 130 -2.74 -10.97 17.99
C GLY A 130 -1.46 -11.03 17.13
N CYS A 131 -1.59 -11.30 15.83
CA CYS A 131 -0.49 -11.26 14.86
C CYS A 131 -0.53 -9.99 14.01
N GLN A 132 0.53 -9.80 13.21
CA GLN A 132 0.68 -8.67 12.30
C GLN A 132 1.29 -9.12 10.97
N ASP A 133 0.92 -8.37 9.94
CA ASP A 133 1.47 -8.45 8.59
C ASP A 133 2.30 -7.18 8.32
N ASN A 134 3.51 -7.35 7.79
CA ASN A 134 4.54 -6.33 7.66
C ASN A 134 4.84 -6.06 6.18
N TYR A 135 4.49 -4.86 5.72
CA TYR A 135 4.87 -4.36 4.40
C TYR A 135 5.95 -3.29 4.53
N PHE A 136 7.18 -3.65 4.24
CA PHE A 136 8.32 -2.76 4.43
C PHE A 136 8.52 -1.79 3.24
N HIS A 137 9.01 -0.59 3.55
CA HIS A 137 9.20 0.54 2.61
C HIS A 137 10.07 0.24 1.36
N ASP A 138 10.84 -0.84 1.39
CA ASP A 138 11.67 -1.32 0.29
C ASP A 138 10.90 -2.20 -0.69
N TYR A 139 9.74 -2.74 -0.32
CA TYR A 139 8.87 -3.54 -1.19
C TYR A 139 8.28 -2.71 -2.33
N ASP A 140 8.03 -3.39 -3.46
CA ASP A 140 7.34 -2.77 -4.59
C ASP A 140 5.94 -2.31 -4.18
N CYS A 141 5.48 -1.19 -4.76
CA CYS A 141 4.21 -0.54 -4.46
C CYS A 141 4.05 -0.04 -3.01
N GLN A 142 5.11 -0.09 -2.19
CA GLN A 142 5.09 0.36 -0.79
C GLN A 142 5.49 1.84 -0.69
N TRP A 143 4.82 2.66 -1.51
CA TRP A 143 5.06 4.08 -1.65
C TRP A 143 3.86 4.81 -2.27
N LEU A 144 3.92 6.15 -2.21
CA LEU A 144 3.07 7.03 -3.01
C LEU A 144 3.94 7.82 -4.00
N ASP A 145 3.54 7.87 -5.27
CA ASP A 145 4.19 8.73 -6.26
C ASP A 145 3.84 10.20 -5.99
N ILE A 146 4.85 10.99 -5.65
CA ILE A 146 4.75 12.43 -5.36
C ILE A 146 5.57 13.26 -6.35
N THR A 147 5.83 12.73 -7.55
CA THR A 147 6.64 13.39 -8.58
C THR A 147 6.10 14.76 -8.96
N ASP A 148 4.78 14.87 -9.06
CA ASP A 148 4.10 16.08 -9.52
C ASP A 148 3.73 17.04 -8.35
N LEU A 149 4.12 16.71 -7.12
CA LEU A 149 3.90 17.57 -5.95
C LEU A 149 5.02 18.59 -5.80
N ILE A 150 4.63 19.87 -5.74
CA ILE A 150 5.55 20.96 -5.41
C ILE A 150 5.91 20.95 -3.92
N PRO A 151 7.04 21.57 -3.53
CA PRO A 151 7.35 21.79 -2.13
C PRO A 151 6.23 22.53 -1.38
N GLY A 152 5.95 22.10 -0.15
CA GLY A 152 4.85 22.62 0.64
C GLY A 152 4.37 21.64 1.70
N GLU A 153 3.22 21.99 2.29
CA GLU A 153 2.57 21.25 3.37
C GLU A 153 1.26 20.65 2.87
N TYR A 154 1.07 19.37 3.18
CA TYR A 154 -0.04 18.57 2.74
C TYR A 154 -0.52 17.65 3.88
N THR A 155 -1.64 16.99 3.65
CA THR A 155 -2.11 15.90 4.50
C THR A 155 -2.01 14.59 3.73
N PHE A 156 -1.34 13.59 4.30
CA PHE A 156 -1.28 12.23 3.80
C PHE A 156 -2.31 11.38 4.53
N GLN A 157 -3.07 10.59 3.79
CA GLN A 157 -4.10 9.73 4.33
C GLN A 157 -3.95 8.32 3.75
N LEU A 158 -4.07 7.33 4.62
CA LEU A 158 -4.02 5.90 4.30
C LEU A 158 -5.27 5.24 4.87
N ILE A 159 -5.95 4.44 4.07
CA ILE A 159 -7.14 3.68 4.48
C ILE A 159 -6.88 2.19 4.23
N LEU A 160 -7.01 1.37 5.27
CA LEU A 160 -6.97 -0.09 5.21
C LEU A 160 -8.39 -0.63 5.01
N ASN A 161 -8.51 -1.71 4.23
CA ASN A 161 -9.81 -2.33 3.90
C ASN A 161 -10.87 -1.27 3.49
N PRO A 162 -10.53 -0.39 2.52
CA PRO A 162 -11.29 0.83 2.27
C PRO A 162 -12.72 0.60 1.78
N ASP A 163 -12.94 -0.52 1.10
CA ASP A 163 -14.24 -0.90 0.54
C ASP A 163 -15.06 -1.78 1.52
N PHE A 164 -14.56 -1.99 2.74
CA PHE A 164 -15.19 -2.79 3.80
C PHE A 164 -15.54 -4.22 3.35
N LEU A 165 -14.75 -4.81 2.44
CA LEU A 165 -15.00 -6.14 1.88
C LEU A 165 -14.78 -7.26 2.91
N VAL A 166 -13.89 -7.01 3.87
CA VAL A 166 -13.64 -7.93 4.99
C VAL A 166 -14.34 -7.38 6.24
N PRO A 167 -15.19 -8.18 6.92
CA PRO A 167 -15.79 -7.79 8.19
C PRO A 167 -14.76 -7.59 9.30
N GLU A 168 -14.84 -6.47 10.01
CA GLU A 168 -14.02 -6.19 11.19
C GLU A 168 -14.94 -5.82 12.38
N ILE A 169 -14.50 -6.11 13.60
CA ILE A 169 -15.28 -5.79 14.81
C ILE A 169 -15.54 -4.28 14.94
N THR A 170 -14.63 -3.46 14.42
CA THR A 170 -14.78 -2.02 14.30
C THR A 170 -13.91 -1.52 13.16
N TYR A 171 -14.35 -0.45 12.50
CA TYR A 171 -13.59 0.26 11.47
C TYR A 171 -13.02 1.61 11.96
N LYS A 172 -13.16 1.92 13.25
CA LYS A 172 -12.76 3.20 13.86
C LYS A 172 -11.28 3.52 13.75
N ASN A 173 -10.45 2.54 13.47
CA ASN A 173 -8.99 2.63 13.41
C ASN A 173 -8.45 2.15 12.05
N ASN A 174 -9.28 2.11 11.01
CA ASN A 174 -8.89 1.65 9.68
C ASN A 174 -8.21 2.70 8.84
N ALA A 175 -8.05 3.93 9.35
CA ALA A 175 -7.37 4.98 8.62
C ALA A 175 -6.30 5.67 9.46
N ILE A 176 -5.29 6.20 8.77
CA ILE A 176 -4.24 7.04 9.34
C ILE A 176 -4.25 8.37 8.60
N GLU A 177 -4.20 9.46 9.36
CA GLU A 177 -3.92 10.79 8.84
C GLU A 177 -2.58 11.30 9.38
N CYS A 178 -1.74 11.82 8.50
CA CYS A 178 -0.44 12.40 8.83
C CYS A 178 -0.27 13.77 8.16
N ARG A 179 0.50 14.66 8.79
CA ARG A 179 1.05 15.83 8.09
C ARG A 179 2.20 15.39 7.19
N LEU A 180 2.16 15.80 5.92
CA LEU A 180 3.20 15.60 4.93
C LEU A 180 3.90 16.92 4.61
N SER A 181 5.19 17.02 4.94
CA SER A 181 6.03 18.16 4.56
C SER A 181 6.95 17.78 3.41
N ILE A 182 6.98 18.59 2.35
CA ILE A 182 7.84 18.44 1.17
C ILE A 182 8.81 19.62 1.11
N GLY A 183 10.12 19.35 1.19
CA GLY A 183 11.14 20.39 1.34
C GLY A 183 11.38 21.26 0.10
N HIS A 184 11.57 22.57 0.31
CA HIS A 184 11.88 23.55 -0.74
C HIS A 184 13.32 23.49 -1.23
N THR A 185 14.29 23.36 -0.32
CA THR A 185 15.72 23.42 -0.60
C THR A 185 16.32 22.06 -0.94
N ASN A 186 15.73 20.98 -0.42
CA ASN A 186 16.11 19.61 -0.74
C ASN A 186 14.93 18.90 -1.39
N HIS A 187 14.93 18.82 -2.73
CA HIS A 187 13.87 18.17 -3.50
C HIS A 187 13.76 16.65 -3.24
N HIS A 188 14.67 16.07 -2.45
CA HIS A 188 14.57 14.69 -1.97
C HIS A 188 13.86 14.56 -0.62
N TYR A 189 13.70 15.65 0.13
CA TYR A 189 13.13 15.60 1.47
C TYR A 189 11.59 15.59 1.42
N ALA A 190 11.00 14.52 1.92
CA ALA A 190 9.59 14.43 2.27
C ALA A 190 9.47 13.70 3.62
N ALA A 191 8.62 14.19 4.51
CA ALA A 191 8.47 13.62 5.84
C ALA A 191 7.00 13.58 6.27
N LEU A 192 6.62 12.44 6.85
CA LEU A 192 5.36 12.28 7.55
C LEU A 192 5.56 12.58 9.03
N SER A 193 4.64 13.32 9.63
CA SER A 193 4.67 13.68 11.05
C SER A 193 3.26 13.79 11.61
N LYS A 194 3.13 13.75 12.95
CA LYS A 194 1.83 13.89 13.65
C LYS A 194 0.76 12.90 13.15
N CYS A 195 1.20 11.68 12.83
CA CYS A 195 0.31 10.61 12.39
C CYS A 195 -0.62 10.16 13.52
N HIS A 196 -1.88 9.94 13.22
CA HIS A 196 -2.86 9.42 14.16
C HIS A 196 -3.90 8.54 13.46
N LEU A 197 -4.47 7.60 14.19
CA LEU A 197 -5.54 6.72 13.72
C LEU A 197 -6.87 7.46 13.74
N VAL A 198 -7.68 7.26 12.70
CA VAL A 198 -9.00 7.87 12.53
C VAL A 198 -9.97 6.87 11.89
N HIS A 199 -11.27 7.18 11.93
CA HIS A 199 -12.26 6.42 11.18
C HIS A 199 -12.17 6.81 9.69
N PRO A 200 -12.28 5.87 8.72
CA PRO A 200 -12.24 6.19 7.29
C PRO A 200 -13.24 7.27 6.84
N TYR A 201 -14.44 7.30 7.42
CA TYR A 201 -15.45 8.36 7.17
C TYR A 201 -15.12 9.75 7.73
N ASP A 202 -14.08 9.88 8.56
CA ASP A 202 -13.62 11.18 9.06
C ASP A 202 -12.60 11.84 8.09
N LEU A 203 -12.27 11.19 6.97
CA LEU A 203 -11.27 11.60 5.95
C LEU A 203 -11.84 12.17 4.64
#